data_AF-A0ABD3XVJ5-F1
#
_entry.id   AF-A0ABD3XVJ5-F1
#
_cell.length_a   1.000
_cell.length_b   1.000
_cell.length_c   1.000
_cell.angle_alpha   90.00
_cell.angle_beta   90.00
_cell.angle_gamma   90.00
#
_symmetry.space_group_name_H-M   'P 1'
#
loop_
_entity.id
_entity.type
_entity.pdbx_description
1 polymer ?
#
loop_
_entity_poly.entity_id
_entity_poly.type
_entity_poly.pdbx_seq_one_letter_code
_entity_poly.pdbx_strand_id
1 'polypeptide(L)'
;ASEGIIDLDSFIYNESFDDYCSRVARDGECADHVVVVAMARMLQIDIMIVTSSPSSAPENIIVWVVGKTDFQGDPILLGHVWESHYMSLQPI
;
A
#
# COMPACT_ATOMS: atom_id res chain seq x y z
N ALA A 1 21.10 -5.00 -8.41
CA ALA A 1 20.26 -3.81 -8.68
C ALA A 1 20.32 -2.95 -7.43
N SER A 2 20.63 -1.66 -7.55
CA SER A 2 20.79 -0.78 -6.39
C SER A 2 19.54 -0.87 -5.50
N GLU A 3 19.73 -1.19 -4.22
CA GLU A 3 18.68 -1.17 -3.21
C GLU A 3 18.10 0.25 -3.13
N GLY A 4 17.03 0.49 -3.88
CA GLY A 4 16.38 1.79 -3.90
C GLY A 4 15.69 1.98 -2.56
N ILE A 5 16.32 2.76 -1.69
CA ILE A 5 15.62 3.40 -0.58
C ILE A 5 14.47 4.19 -1.21
N ILE A 6 13.24 3.73 -0.98
CA ILE A 6 12.06 4.48 -1.39
C ILE A 6 11.95 5.64 -0.41
N ASP A 7 12.14 6.85 -0.93
CA ASP A 7 11.93 8.06 -0.16
C ASP A 7 10.42 8.31 -0.04
N LEU A 8 9.85 7.99 1.14
CA LEU A 8 8.43 8.14 1.40
C LEU A 8 7.98 9.60 1.33
N ASP A 9 8.87 10.55 1.64
CA ASP A 9 8.57 11.99 1.60
C ASP A 9 8.27 12.46 0.17
N SER A 10 8.88 11.82 -0.83
CA SER A 10 8.64 12.15 -2.26
C SER A 10 7.22 11.89 -2.75
N PHE A 11 6.41 11.15 -1.98
CA PHE A 11 5.00 10.86 -2.27
C PHE A 11 4.02 11.80 -1.54
N ILE A 12 4.51 12.74 -0.73
CA ILE A 12 3.72 13.68 0.06
C ILE A 12 3.76 15.06 -0.61
N TYR A 13 2.62 15.54 -1.13
CA TYR A 13 2.60 16.71 -2.02
C TYR A 13 2.10 18.03 -1.39
N ASN A 14 1.54 18.02 -0.18
CA ASN A 14 0.83 19.19 0.38
C ASN A 14 1.04 19.43 1.88
N GLU A 15 1.92 18.68 2.53
CA GLU A 15 2.21 18.81 3.95
C GLU A 15 3.66 18.38 4.22
N SER A 16 4.20 18.70 5.40
CA SER A 16 5.49 18.17 5.81
C SER A 16 5.37 16.69 6.20
N PHE A 17 6.48 15.95 6.17
CA PHE A 17 6.50 14.56 6.64
C PHE A 17 5.99 14.40 8.08
N ASP A 18 6.35 15.33 8.98
CA ASP A 18 5.92 15.29 10.38
C ASP A 18 4.41 15.55 10.53
N ASP A 19 3.86 16.48 9.73
CA ASP A 19 2.43 16.76 9.70
C ASP A 19 1.65 15.57 9.13
N TYR A 20 2.17 14.95 8.06
CA TYR A 20 1.64 13.72 7.49
C TYR A 20 1.57 12.62 8.55
N CYS A 21 2.69 12.32 9.23
CA CYS A 21 2.74 11.32 10.30
C CYS A 21 1.74 11.62 11.41
N SER A 22 1.65 12.89 11.82
CA SER A 22 0.71 13.33 12.86
C SER A 22 -0.75 13.21 12.43
N ARG A 23 -1.06 13.34 11.14
CA ARG A 23 -2.38 13.15 10.56
C ARG A 23 -2.74 11.66 10.50
N VAL A 24 -1.90 10.83 9.87
CA VAL A 24 -2.18 9.39 9.68
C VAL A 24 -2.18 8.59 10.98
N ALA A 25 -1.60 9.12 12.06
CA ALA A 25 -1.66 8.52 13.38
C ALA A 25 -3.00 8.74 14.12
N ARG A 26 -3.90 9.59 13.59
CA ARG A 26 -5.19 9.89 14.24
C ARG A 26 -6.17 8.74 14.03
N ASP A 27 -6.94 8.43 15.07
CA ASP A 27 -8.03 7.48 14.96
C ASP A 27 -9.08 7.96 13.96
N GLY A 28 -9.56 7.04 13.13
CA GLY A 28 -10.50 7.32 12.04
C GLY A 28 -9.88 7.89 10.75
N GLU A 29 -8.57 8.15 10.71
CA GLU A 29 -7.90 8.56 9.47
C GLU A 29 -7.68 7.36 8.54
N CYS A 30 -7.89 7.55 7.24
CA CYS A 30 -7.67 6.52 6.25
C CYS A 30 -6.18 6.33 5.96
N ALA A 31 -5.73 5.07 5.94
CA ALA A 31 -4.44 4.71 5.39
C ALA A 31 -4.43 4.90 3.86
N ASP A 32 -3.37 5.51 3.34
CA ASP A 32 -3.14 5.69 1.92
C ASP A 32 -2.00 4.78 1.41
N HIS A 33 -1.63 4.97 0.15
CA HIS A 33 -0.56 4.21 -0.49
C HIS A 33 0.81 4.37 0.21
N VAL A 34 1.09 5.51 0.84
CA VAL A 34 2.35 5.74 1.56
C VAL A 34 2.41 4.87 2.81
N VAL A 35 1.30 4.78 3.56
CA VAL A 35 1.18 3.85 4.71
C VAL A 35 1.36 2.39 4.26
N VAL A 36 0.77 2.00 3.13
CA VAL A 36 0.90 0.62 2.61
C VAL A 36 2.35 0.29 2.24
N VAL A 37 3.05 1.18 1.55
CA VAL A 37 4.47 1.00 1.21
C VAL A 37 5.35 0.96 2.47
N ALA A 38 5.11 1.87 3.41
CA ALA A 38 5.82 1.91 4.69
C ALA A 38 5.63 0.59 5.47
N MET A 39 4.40 0.09 5.53
CA MET A 39 4.07 -1.17 6.20
C MET A 39 4.76 -2.37 5.55
N ALA A 40 4.70 -2.48 4.21
CA ALA A 40 5.38 -3.55 3.48
C ALA A 40 6.88 -3.59 3.79
N ARG A 41 7.53 -2.42 3.84
CA ARG A 41 8.96 -2.30 4.13
C ARG A 41 9.31 -2.54 5.59
N MET A 42 8.54 -1.99 6.52
CA MET A 42 8.78 -2.13 7.95
C MET A 42 8.62 -3.59 8.41
N LEU A 43 7.53 -4.24 7.97
CA LEU A 43 7.28 -5.65 8.28
C LEU A 43 8.08 -6.58 7.39
N GLN A 44 8.64 -6.04 6.31
CA GLN A 44 9.38 -6.76 5.30
C GLN A 44 8.54 -7.93 4.71
N ILE A 45 7.30 -7.62 4.35
CA ILE A 45 6.29 -8.55 3.81
C ILE A 45 5.73 -7.94 2.53
N ASP A 46 5.52 -8.77 1.51
CA ASP A 46 4.90 -8.33 0.27
C ASP A 46 3.38 -8.17 0.44
N ILE A 47 2.83 -7.13 -0.16
CA ILE A 47 1.38 -6.85 -0.14
C ILE A 47 0.89 -6.87 -1.58
N MET A 48 -0.08 -7.73 -1.87
CA MET A 48 -0.78 -7.74 -3.15
C MET A 48 -2.13 -7.05 -2.95
N ILE A 49 -2.38 -6.03 -3.74
CA ILE A 49 -3.64 -5.28 -3.74
C ILE A 49 -4.40 -5.61 -5.02
N VAL A 50 -5.60 -6.13 -4.89
CA VAL A 50 -6.53 -6.34 -6.00
C VAL A 50 -7.55 -5.21 -5.97
N THR A 51 -7.44 -4.27 -6.90
CA THR A 51 -8.37 -3.13 -6.97
C THR A 51 -9.45 -3.38 -8.00
N SER A 52 -10.69 -3.10 -7.63
CA SER A 52 -11.79 -3.03 -8.59
C SER A 52 -11.68 -1.73 -9.37
N SER A 53 -11.82 -1.81 -10.70
CA SER A 53 -11.78 -0.62 -11.55
C SER A 53 -13.16 0.04 -11.61
N PRO A 54 -13.21 1.38 -11.55
CA PRO A 54 -14.39 2.18 -11.88
C PRO A 54 -14.91 2.06 -13.29
N SER A 55 -13.95 1.91 -14.20
CA SER A 55 -14.16 2.17 -15.60
C SER A 55 -14.65 0.89 -16.24
N SER A 56 -15.25 1.04 -17.41
CA SER A 56 -15.79 -0.02 -18.27
C SER A 56 -14.78 -1.12 -18.67
N ALA A 57 -13.58 -1.14 -18.09
CA ALA A 57 -12.62 -2.23 -18.13
C ALA A 57 -12.94 -3.23 -16.99
N PRO A 58 -13.39 -4.44 -17.31
CA PRO A 58 -13.78 -5.45 -16.32
C PRO A 58 -12.59 -6.11 -15.60
N GLU A 59 -11.37 -5.64 -15.86
CA GLU A 59 -10.15 -6.24 -15.35
C GLU A 59 -9.76 -5.60 -14.02
N ASN A 60 -9.66 -6.43 -12.98
CA ASN A 60 -9.09 -5.99 -11.71
C ASN A 60 -7.61 -5.64 -11.93
N ILE A 61 -7.17 -4.50 -11.38
CA ILE A 61 -5.74 -4.17 -11.41
C ILE A 61 -5.10 -4.82 -10.18
N ILE A 62 -4.01 -5.55 -10.42
CA ILE A 62 -3.19 -6.13 -9.35
C ILE A 62 -1.98 -5.22 -9.15
N VAL A 63 -1.85 -4.66 -7.94
CA VAL A 63 -0.70 -3.87 -7.53
C VAL A 63 0.13 -4.70 -6.56
N TRP A 64 1.40 -4.92 -6.89
CA TRP A 64 2.34 -5.63 -6.02
C TRP A 64 3.25 -4.62 -5.32
N VAL A 65 3.14 -4.57 -3.99
CA VAL A 65 4.00 -3.73 -3.14
C VAL A 65 5.06 -4.61 -2.51
N VAL A 66 6.30 -4.42 -2.94
CA VAL A 66 7.45 -5.22 -2.52
C VAL A 66 7.96 -4.73 -1.17
N GLY A 67 7.88 -5.59 -0.15
CA GLY A 67 8.40 -5.35 1.19
C GLY A 67 9.84 -5.85 1.38
N LYS A 68 10.25 -6.90 0.64
CA LYS A 68 11.62 -7.47 0.60
C LYS A 68 12.06 -7.78 -0.81
N THR A 69 13.37 -7.77 -1.05
CA THR A 69 13.97 -8.24 -2.30
C THR A 69 13.92 -9.77 -2.48
N ASP A 70 13.85 -10.54 -1.39
CA ASP A 70 14.16 -11.99 -1.42
C ASP A 70 13.11 -12.89 -0.71
N PHE A 71 11.88 -12.42 -0.48
CA PHE A 71 10.89 -13.20 0.30
C PHE A 71 10.32 -14.39 -0.49
N GLN A 72 10.17 -15.53 0.21
CA GLN A 72 9.64 -16.80 -0.34
C GLN A 72 8.26 -17.19 0.25
N GLY A 73 7.63 -16.33 1.05
CA GLY A 73 6.32 -16.60 1.66
C GLY A 73 5.16 -15.92 0.92
N ASP A 74 3.94 -16.27 1.31
CA ASP A 74 2.72 -15.71 0.72
C ASP A 74 2.55 -14.22 1.08
N PRO A 75 2.11 -13.39 0.12
CA PRO A 75 1.85 -11.97 0.39
C PRO A 75 0.60 -11.79 1.24
N ILE A 76 0.51 -10.64 1.92
CA ILE A 76 -0.76 -10.17 2.46
C ILE A 76 -1.66 -9.75 1.29
N LEU A 77 -2.88 -10.28 1.24
CA LEU A 77 -3.84 -9.96 0.19
C LEU A 77 -4.82 -8.88 0.68
N LEU A 78 -4.86 -7.76 -0.02
CA LEU A 78 -5.81 -6.68 0.20
C LEU A 78 -6.71 -6.51 -1.02
N GLY A 79 -8.02 -6.41 -0.80
CA GLY A 79 -8.97 -5.91 -1.77
C GLY A 79 -9.06 -4.41 -1.64
N HIS A 80 -9.14 -3.70 -2.74
CA HIS A 80 -9.30 -2.24 -2.76
C HIS A 80 -10.56 -1.91 -3.55
N VAL A 81 -11.58 -1.42 -2.84
CA VAL A 81 -12.84 -0.98 -3.43
C VAL A 81 -12.69 0.48 -3.80
N TRP A 82 -12.12 0.72 -4.99
CA TRP A 82 -11.79 2.08 -5.43
C TRP A 82 -10.97 2.86 -4.40
N GLU A 83 -10.87 4.18 -4.52
CA GLU A 83 -10.22 5.11 -3.58
C GLU A 83 -10.94 5.24 -2.22
N SER A 84 -11.70 4.24 -1.78
CA SER A 84 -12.58 4.33 -0.61
C SER A 84 -12.24 3.35 0.50
N HIS A 85 -11.90 2.09 0.17
CA HIS A 85 -11.82 1.07 1.22
C HIS A 85 -10.86 -0.08 0.89
N TYR A 86 -10.05 -0.46 1.89
CA TYR A 86 -9.28 -1.71 1.90
C TYR A 86 -10.02 -2.79 2.68
N MET A 87 -10.01 -4.02 2.17
CA MET A 87 -10.52 -5.21 2.86
C MET A 87 -9.50 -6.34 2.83
N SER A 88 -9.51 -7.20 3.85
CA SER A 88 -8.70 -8.42 3.83
C SER A 88 -9.29 -9.41 2.81
N LEU A 89 -8.42 -10.01 1.99
CA LEU A 89 -8.79 -11.14 1.14
C LEU A 89 -8.20 -12.43 1.72
N GLN A 90 -8.88 -13.54 1.49
CA GLN A 90 -8.35 -14.88 1.77
C GLN A 90 -8.11 -15.63 0.46
N PRO A 91 -6.97 -16.32 0.30
CA PRO A 91 -6.78 -17.30 -0.76
C PRO A 91 -7.83 -18.40 -0.68
N ILE A 92 -8.21 -18.96 -1.83
CA ILE A 92 -9.11 -20.12 -1.96
C ILE A 92 -8.30 -21.41 -1.91
#